data_AF-A0A2N0XJ20-F1
#
_entry.id   AF-A0A2N0XJ20-F1
#
_cell.length_a   1.000
_cell.length_b   1.000
_cell.length_c   1.000
_cell.angle_alpha   90.00
_cell.angle_beta   90.00
_cell.angle_gamma   90.00
#
_symmetry.space_group_name_H-M   'P 1'
#
loop_
_entity.id
_entity.type
_entity.pdbx_description
1 polymer ?
#
loop_
_entity_poly.entity_id
_entity_poly.type
_entity_poly.pdbx_seq_one_letter_code
_entity_poly.pdbx_strand_id
1 'polypeptide(L)' 'MKNATLIAVISLSIIILIELIQFVLSFFETYSMQLYRVFGVINLICFMGILQFFIKLYNKQKE' A
#
# COMPACT_ATOMS: atom_id res chain seq x y z
N MET A 1 3.80 -18.42 4.88
CA MET A 1 4.23 -17.58 3.73
C MET A 1 3.07 -17.21 2.80
N LYS A 2 2.37 -18.17 2.16
CA LYS A 2 1.28 -17.91 1.18
C LYS A 2 0.33 -16.75 1.53
N ASN A 3 -0.30 -16.77 2.71
CA ASN A 3 -1.28 -15.73 3.08
C ASN A 3 -0.65 -14.34 3.24
N ALA A 4 0.57 -14.25 3.77
CA ALA A 4 1.26 -12.97 3.92
C ALA A 4 1.76 -12.43 2.59
N THR A 5 2.21 -13.31 1.69
CA THR A 5 2.54 -12.95 0.32
C THR A 5 1.32 -12.42 -0.42
N LEU A 6 0.17 -13.08 -0.29
CA LEU A 6 -1.09 -12.64 -0.91
C LEU A 6 -1.49 -11.24 -0.41
N ILE A 7 -1.47 -11.03 0.90
CA ILE A 7 -1.77 -9.72 1.50
C ILE A 7 -0.81 -8.65 0.98
N ALA A 8 0.50 -8.93 0.95
CA ALA A 8 1.49 -7.97 0.45
C ALA A 8 1.28 -7.62 -1.04
N VAL A 9 0.93 -8.60 -1.88
CA VAL A 9 0.62 -8.35 -3.30
C VAL A 9 -0.62 -7.48 -3.45
N ILE A 10 -1.69 -7.77 -2.69
CA ILE A 10 -2.92 -6.95 -2.72
C ILE A 10 -2.61 -5.52 -2.25
N SER A 11 -1.89 -5.37 -1.13
CA SER A 11 -1.48 -4.08 -0.61
C SER A 11 -0.62 -3.28 -1.60
N LEU A 12 0.33 -3.94 -2.27
CA LEU A 12 1.16 -3.29 -3.29
C LEU A 12 0.32 -2.82 -4.48
N SER A 13 -0.59 -3.66 -4.98
CA SER A 13 -1.49 -3.30 -6.08
C SER A 13 -2.38 -2.11 -5.73
N ILE A 14 -2.88 -2.03 -4.49
CA ILE A 14 -3.69 -0.90 -4.02
C ILE A 14 -2.85 0.37 -3.95
N ILE A 15 -1.62 0.31 -3.44
CA ILE A 15 -0.72 1.49 -3.40
C ILE A 15 -0.47 2.01 -4.82
N ILE A 16 -0.11 1.14 -5.77
CA ILE A 16 0.13 1.53 -7.16
C ILE A 16 -1.12 2.18 -7.78
N LEU A 17 -2.29 1.60 -7.52
CA LEU A 17 -3.56 2.16 -8.02
C LEU A 17 -3.84 3.54 -7.42
N ILE A 18 -3.59 3.73 -6.12
CA ILE A 18 -3.75 5.02 -5.45
C ILE A 18 -2.81 6.05 -6.05
N GLU A 19 -1.53 5.74 -6.24
CA GLU A 19 -0.56 6.65 -6.87
C GLU A 19 -1.01 7.07 -8.27
N LEU A 20 -1.53 6.14 -9.07
CA LEU A 20 -2.05 6.43 -10.40
C LEU A 20 -3.29 7.34 -10.35
N ILE A 21 -4.22 7.09 -9.42
CA ILE A 21 -5.40 7.94 -9.22
C ILE A 21 -4.97 9.35 -8.77
N GLN A 22 -4.05 9.46 -7.81
CA GLN A 22 -3.55 10.76 -7.34
C GLN A 22 -2.86 11.54 -8.44
N PHE A 23 -2.08 10.86 -9.29
CA PHE A 23 -1.43 11.47 -10.45
C PHE A 23 -2.47 12.07 -11.42
N VAL A 24 -3.50 11.29 -11.77
CA VAL A 24 -4.59 11.75 -12.63
C VAL A 24 -5.35 12.92 -12.01
N LEU A 25 -5.75 12.83 -10.74
CA LEU A 25 -6.48 13.90 -10.05
C LEU A 25 -5.66 15.18 -9.94
N SER A 26 -4.35 15.05 -9.72
CA SER A 26 -3.42 16.19 -9.68
C SER A 26 -3.31 16.86 -11.06
N PHE A 27 -3.31 16.07 -12.14
CA PHE A 27 -3.30 16.60 -13.51
C PHE A 27 -4.56 17.43 -13.84
N PHE A 28 -5.73 17.01 -13.33
CA PHE A 28 -6.99 17.74 -13.53
C PHE A 28 -7.25 18.83 -12.48
N GLU A 29 -6.28 19.15 -11.60
CA GLU A 29 -6.42 20.11 -10.50
C GLU A 29 -7.60 19.84 -9.56
N THR A 30 -8.09 18.59 -9.51
CA THR A 30 -9.19 18.14 -8.64
C THR A 30 -8.70 17.53 -7.34
N TYR A 31 -7.37 17.46 -7.15
CA TYR A 31 -6.76 16.87 -5.99
C TYR A 31 -6.89 17.78 -4.76
N SER A 32 -7.63 17.31 -3.75
CA SER A 32 -7.91 18.06 -2.52
C SER A 32 -7.15 17.53 -1.31
N MET A 33 -6.99 18.38 -0.29
CA MET A 33 -6.34 18.00 0.97
C MET A 33 -7.07 16.86 1.68
N GLN A 34 -8.40 16.79 1.56
CA GLN A 34 -9.21 15.72 2.12
C GLN A 34 -8.88 14.37 1.45
N LEU A 35 -8.76 14.36 0.12
CA LEU A 35 -8.38 13.17 -0.64
C LEU A 35 -6.95 12.71 -0.29
N TYR A 36 -6.01 13.66 -0.17
CA TYR A 36 -4.64 13.37 0.28
C TYR A 36 -4.62 12.65 1.63
N ARG A 37 -5.41 13.13 2.61
CA ARG A 37 -5.48 12.49 3.93
C ARG A 37 -6.07 11.08 3.85
N VAL A 38 -7.15 10.88 3.09
CA VAL A 38 -7.79 9.57 2.93
C VAL A 38 -6.82 8.58 2.29
N PHE A 39 -6.17 8.96 1.18
CA PHE A 39 -5.19 8.11 0.54
C PHE A 39 -3.98 7.84 1.43
N GLY A 40 -3.53 8.82 2.22
CA GLY A 40 -2.46 8.62 3.20
C GLY A 40 -2.80 7.55 4.24
N VAL A 41 -4.03 7.53 4.76
CA VAL A 41 -4.49 6.49 5.70
C VAL A 41 -4.53 5.12 5.01
N ILE A 42 -5.03 5.03 3.78
CA ILE A 42 -5.09 3.76 3.04
C ILE A 42 -3.68 3.24 2.73
N ASN A 43 -2.76 4.12 2.33
CA ASN A 43 -1.36 3.78 2.10
C ASN A 43 -0.71 3.24 3.38
N LEU A 44 -0.95 3.87 4.53
CA LEU A 44 -0.47 3.38 5.84
C LEU A 44 -0.94 1.95 6.13
N ILE A 45 -2.23 1.65 5.91
CA ILE A 45 -2.77 0.29 6.09
C ILE A 45 -2.11 -0.71 5.14
N CYS A 46 -1.88 -0.31 3.88
CA CYS A 46 -1.22 -1.17 2.90
C CYS A 46 0.25 -1.44 3.26
N PHE A 47 0.98 -0.43 3.76
CA PHE A 47 2.34 -0.62 4.27
C PHE A 47 2.40 -1.58 5.45
N MET A 48 1.41 -1.56 6.35
CA MET A 48 1.31 -2.56 7.42
C MET A 48 1.13 -3.98 6.87
N GLY A 49 0.31 -4.14 5.82
CA GLY A 49 0.13 -5.42 5.12
C GLY A 49 1.43 -5.95 4.49
N ILE A 50 2.20 -5.06 3.85
CA ILE A 50 3.52 -5.38 3.28
C ILE A 50 4.54 -5.72 4.38
N LEU A 51 4.54 -4.98 5.49
CA LEU A 51 5.46 -5.20 6.61
C LEU A 51 5.31 -6.62 7.19
N GLN A 52 4.08 -7.14 7.29
CA GLN A 52 3.86 -8.51 7.77
C GLN A 52 4.53 -9.58 6.89
N PHE A 53 4.64 -9.34 5.58
CA PHE A 53 5.37 -10.24 4.69
C PHE A 53 6.86 -10.23 4.99
N PHE A 54 7.47 -9.06 5.15
CA PHE A 54 8.89 -8.94 5.48
C PHE A 54 9.24 -9.55 6.84
N ILE A 55 8.39 -9.34 7.86
CA ILE A 55 8.58 -9.97 9.18
C ILE A 55 8.61 -11.50 9.06
N LYS A 56 7.65 -12.07 8.33
CA LYS A 56 7.60 -13.54 8.14
C LYS A 56 8.77 -14.05 7.29
N LEU A 57 9.19 -13.30 6.29
CA LEU A 57 10.36 -13.65 5.48
C LEU A 57 11.64 -13.65 6.33
N TYR A 58 11.83 -12.63 7.16
CA TYR A 58 12.97 -12.50 8.05
C TYR A 58 13.03 -13.63 9.08
N ASN A 59 11.91 -13.95 9.72
CA ASN A 59 11.86 -15.05 10.68
C ASN A 59 12.18 -16.40 10.01
N LYS A 60 11.71 -16.61 8.78
CA LYS A 60 12.02 -17.82 8.01
C LYS A 60 13.50 -17.92 7.60
N GLN A 61 14.20 -16.80 7.45
CA GLN A 61 15.64 -16.80 7.11
C GLN A 61 16.54 -17.08 8.32
N LYS A 62 16.02 -16.87 9.54
CA LYS A 62 16.74 -17.15 10.79
C LYS A 62 16.63 -18.59 11.26
N GLU A 63 15.60 -19.28 10.79
CA GLU A 63 15.33 -20.70 11.05
C GLU A 63 16.12 -21.57 10.07
#